data_AF-A0A7C4UCP9-F1
#
_entry.id   AF-A0A7C4UCP9-F1
#
_cell.length_a   1.000
_cell.length_b   1.000
_cell.length_c   1.000
_cell.angle_alpha   90.00
_cell.angle_beta   90.00
_cell.angle_gamma   90.00
#
_symmetry.space_group_name_H-M   'P 1'
#
loop_
_entity.id
_entity.type
_entity.pdbx_description
1 polymer ?
#
loop_
_entity_poly.entity_id
_entity_poly.type
_entity_poly.pdbx_seq_one_letter_code
_entity_poly.pdbx_strand_id
1 'polypeptide(L)'
;MARCFALDTIGTMASSDTITEGEILERIIVQSQGKLTPGAARSLLELQFPARETAHIRKLLRRNNAGTISPSERSTLDKYLRIGQLLDLVHARARSALAKRSRTK
;
A
#
# COMPACT_ATOMS: atom_id res chain seq x y z
N MET A 1 54.34 3.46 -22.21
CA MET A 1 53.03 4.08 -21.93
C MET A 1 52.27 3.20 -20.95
N ALA A 2 52.31 3.54 -19.67
CA ALA A 2 51.59 2.84 -18.61
C ALA A 2 50.15 3.35 -18.57
N ARG A 3 49.16 2.46 -18.54
CA ARG A 3 47.84 2.78 -17.98
C ARG A 3 47.41 1.62 -17.09
N CYS A 4 47.69 1.82 -15.82
CA CYS A 4 47.02 1.20 -14.69
C CYS A 4 45.54 1.62 -14.76
N PHE A 5 44.60 0.67 -14.67
CA PHE A 5 43.20 0.95 -14.36
C PHE A 5 42.75 -0.08 -13.32
N ALA A 6 43.02 0.27 -12.07
CA ALA A 6 42.32 -0.29 -10.92
C ALA A 6 41.00 0.48 -10.76
N LEU A 7 39.88 -0.24 -10.85
CA LEU A 7 38.55 0.13 -10.34
C LEU A 7 37.92 -1.23 -9.98
N ASP A 8 38.29 -1.78 -8.84
CA ASP A 8 37.66 -1.57 -7.54
C ASP A 8 36.18 -1.99 -7.55
N THR A 9 36.00 -3.13 -6.90
CA THR A 9 34.78 -3.84 -6.56
C THR A 9 33.85 -2.92 -5.77
N ILE A 10 32.85 -2.32 -6.43
CA ILE A 10 31.68 -1.83 -5.69
C ILE A 10 30.73 -3.01 -5.51
N GLY A 11 30.82 -3.60 -4.32
CA GLY A 11 29.83 -4.52 -3.80
C GLY A 11 28.46 -3.85 -3.80
N THR A 12 27.56 -4.34 -4.63
CA THR A 12 26.13 -4.06 -4.50
C THR A 12 25.68 -4.63 -3.15
N MET A 13 25.46 -3.72 -2.21
CA MET A 13 24.83 -3.98 -0.92
C MET A 13 23.58 -4.82 -1.12
N ALA A 14 23.50 -5.94 -0.40
CA ALA A 14 22.26 -6.65 -0.17
C ALA A 14 21.24 -5.65 0.42
N SER A 15 20.35 -5.15 -0.43
CA SER A 15 19.10 -4.57 0.07
C SER A 15 18.33 -5.74 0.63
N SER A 16 18.17 -5.77 1.95
CA SER A 16 17.20 -6.62 2.64
C SER A 16 15.83 -6.19 2.13
N ASP A 17 15.45 -6.73 0.98
CA ASP A 17 14.31 -6.33 0.14
C ASP A 17 13.03 -6.68 0.91
N THR A 18 12.69 -5.83 1.88
CA THR A 18 11.48 -5.98 2.68
C THR A 18 10.37 -5.40 1.82
N ILE A 19 10.03 -6.12 0.75
CA ILE A 19 8.93 -5.76 -0.13
C ILE A 19 7.67 -5.72 0.74
N THR A 20 7.06 -4.54 0.83
CA THR A 20 5.82 -4.36 1.56
C THR A 20 4.68 -5.01 0.79
N GLU A 21 3.65 -5.48 1.50
CA GLU A 21 2.45 -6.05 0.85
C GLU A 21 1.81 -5.04 -0.12
N GLY A 22 1.93 -3.74 0.16
CA GLY A 22 1.51 -2.66 -0.73
C GLY A 22 2.29 -2.59 -2.05
N GLU A 23 3.61 -2.75 -2.02
CA GLU A 23 4.43 -2.77 -3.24
C GLU A 23 4.16 -4.01 -4.11
N ILE A 24 3.89 -5.17 -3.48
CA ILE A 24 3.46 -6.38 -4.21
C ILE A 24 2.14 -6.09 -4.93
N LEU A 25 1.17 -5.51 -4.22
CA LEU A 25 -0.14 -5.21 -4.79
C LEU A 25 -0.05 -4.14 -5.88
N GLU A 26 0.74 -3.09 -5.70
CA GLU A 26 0.95 -2.05 -6.70
C GLU A 26 1.46 -2.64 -8.02
N ARG A 27 2.46 -3.54 -7.95
CA ARG A 27 2.96 -4.24 -9.14
C ARG A 27 1.86 -5.01 -9.85
N ILE A 28 0.99 -5.71 -9.12
CA ILE A 28 -0.15 -6.45 -9.69
C ILE A 28 -1.15 -5.48 -10.35
N ILE A 29 -1.49 -4.39 -9.67
CA ILE A 29 -2.52 -3.44 -10.10
C ILE A 29 -2.07 -2.62 -11.31
N VAL A 30 -0.82 -2.15 -11.32
CA VAL A 30 -0.24 -1.34 -12.41
C VAL A 30 -0.03 -2.20 -13.66
N GLN A 31 0.44 -3.43 -13.49
CA GLN A 31 0.71 -4.36 -14.60
C GLN A 31 -0.53 -5.13 -15.07
N SER A 32 -1.65 -5.04 -14.35
CA SER A 32 -2.91 -5.67 -14.76
C SER A 32 -3.39 -5.09 -16.10
N GLN A 33 -3.31 -5.92 -17.14
CA GLN A 33 -3.76 -5.66 -18.51
C GLN A 33 -5.31 -5.56 -18.60
N GLY A 34 -6.04 -5.94 -17.55
CA GLY A 34 -7.49 -5.88 -17.50
C GLY A 34 -8.01 -4.45 -17.30
N LYS A 35 -8.92 -4.01 -18.19
CA LYS A 35 -9.64 -2.74 -18.00
C LYS A 35 -10.68 -2.88 -16.89
N LEU A 36 -10.47 -2.19 -15.77
CA LEU A 36 -11.47 -2.08 -14.71
C LEU A 36 -12.71 -1.34 -15.24
N THR A 37 -13.87 -1.99 -15.22
CA THR A 37 -15.13 -1.40 -15.67
C THR A 37 -15.59 -0.30 -14.71
N PRO A 38 -16.42 0.68 -15.14
CA PRO A 38 -16.93 1.71 -14.23
C PRO A 38 -17.74 1.13 -13.07
N GLY A 39 -18.52 0.07 -13.33
CA GLY A 39 -19.30 -0.61 -12.29
C GLY A 39 -18.38 -1.20 -11.23
N ALA A 40 -17.40 -2.00 -11.63
CA ALA A 40 -16.42 -2.58 -10.71
C ALA A 40 -15.63 -1.51 -9.95
N ALA A 41 -15.22 -0.43 -10.61
CA ALA A 41 -14.52 0.67 -9.95
C ALA A 41 -15.37 1.33 -8.87
N ARG A 42 -16.68 1.52 -9.07
CA ARG A 42 -17.58 2.07 -8.04
C ARG A 42 -17.75 1.12 -6.87
N SER A 43 -17.97 -0.17 -7.12
CA SER A 43 -18.07 -1.17 -6.05
C SER A 43 -16.79 -1.28 -5.22
N LEU A 44 -15.61 -1.15 -5.85
CA LEU A 44 -14.34 -1.12 -5.11
C LEU A 44 -14.19 0.12 -4.22
N LEU A 45 -14.82 1.26 -4.57
CA LEU A 45 -14.81 2.48 -3.75
C LEU A 45 -15.75 2.40 -2.54
N GLU A 46 -16.64 1.43 -2.51
CA GLU A 46 -17.54 1.19 -1.37
C GLU A 46 -16.87 0.33 -0.29
N LEU A 47 -15.71 -0.26 -0.57
CA LEU A 47 -14.95 -1.08 0.37
C LEU A 47 -14.32 -0.19 1.45
N GLN A 48 -14.90 -0.22 2.63
CA GLN A 48 -14.43 0.56 3.77
C GLN A 48 -14.59 -0.23 5.06
N PHE A 49 -13.78 0.11 6.06
CA PHE A 49 -13.98 -0.44 7.40
C PHE A 49 -15.36 -0.04 7.91
N PRO A 50 -16.15 -0.98 8.45
CA PRO A 50 -17.44 -0.64 9.03
C PRO A 50 -17.24 0.17 10.31
N ALA A 51 -18.26 0.94 10.70
CA ALA A 51 -18.16 1.92 11.79
C ALA A 51 -17.62 1.35 13.11
N ARG A 52 -17.99 0.10 13.44
CA ARG A 52 -17.47 -0.62 14.61
C ARG A 52 -15.95 -0.77 14.57
N GLU A 53 -15.41 -1.19 13.42
CA GLU A 53 -13.98 -1.38 13.22
C GLU A 53 -13.25 -0.04 13.23
N THR A 54 -13.81 0.98 12.57
CA THR A 54 -13.26 2.35 12.64
C THR A 54 -13.16 2.87 14.07
N ALA A 55 -14.18 2.63 14.90
CA ALA A 55 -14.15 3.03 16.32
C ALA A 55 -13.06 2.29 17.10
N HIS A 56 -12.88 0.99 16.83
CA HIS A 56 -11.83 0.18 17.43
C HIS A 56 -10.43 0.66 17.03
N ILE A 57 -10.19 0.87 15.73
CA ILE A 57 -8.93 1.41 15.19
C ILE A 57 -8.61 2.76 15.84
N ARG A 58 -9.60 3.67 15.93
CA ARG A 58 -9.42 4.97 16.60
C ARG A 58 -9.02 4.82 18.06
N LYS A 59 -9.60 3.85 18.80
CA LYS A 59 -9.19 3.55 20.18
C LYS A 59 -7.74 3.11 20.25
N LEU A 60 -7.32 2.19 19.39
CA LEU A 60 -5.94 1.70 19.33
C LEU A 60 -4.96 2.83 19.01
N LEU A 61 -5.28 3.67 18.02
CA LEU A 61 -4.46 4.84 17.66
C LEU A 61 -4.30 5.81 18.83
N ARG A 62 -5.38 6.12 19.57
CA ARG A 62 -5.27 6.98 20.77
C ARG A 62 -4.34 6.38 21.82
N ARG A 63 -4.45 5.07 22.09
CA ARG A 63 -3.55 4.39 23.05
C ARG A 63 -2.11 4.38 22.56
N ASN A 64 -1.89 4.15 21.27
CA ASN A 64 -0.57 4.19 20.64
C ASN A 64 0.07 5.57 20.80
N ASN A 65 -0.67 6.63 20.46
CA ASN A 65 -0.20 8.02 20.57
C ASN A 65 0.06 8.45 22.02
N ALA A 66 -0.69 7.89 22.97
CA ALA A 66 -0.48 8.12 24.40
C ALA A 66 0.64 7.24 25.00
N GLY A 67 1.27 6.34 24.23
CA GLY A 67 2.28 5.40 24.73
C GLY A 67 1.74 4.31 25.67
N THR A 68 0.42 4.10 25.72
CA THR A 68 -0.27 3.16 26.63
C THR A 68 -0.83 1.92 25.92
N ILE A 69 -0.41 1.71 24.68
CA ILE A 69 -0.82 0.55 23.89
C ILE A 69 -0.09 -0.71 24.36
N SER A 70 -0.81 -1.82 24.52
CA SER A 70 -0.17 -3.09 24.82
C SER A 70 0.53 -3.68 23.58
N PRO A 71 1.47 -4.64 23.74
CA PRO A 71 2.07 -5.34 22.60
C PRO A 71 1.03 -6.05 21.70
N SER A 72 0.00 -6.66 22.30
CA SER A 72 -1.08 -7.33 21.56
C SER A 72 -1.94 -6.34 20.78
N GLU A 73 -2.25 -5.19 21.37
CA GLU A 73 -2.99 -4.12 20.71
C GLU A 73 -2.20 -3.49 19.57
N ARG A 74 -0.89 -3.34 19.74
CA ARG A 74 0.00 -2.84 18.68
C ARG A 74 0.02 -3.80 17.49
N SER A 75 0.16 -5.10 17.74
CA SER A 75 0.07 -6.12 16.68
C SER A 75 -1.27 -6.07 15.95
N THR A 76 -2.37 -5.87 16.67
CA THR A 76 -3.69 -5.67 16.07
C THR A 76 -3.76 -4.39 15.22
N LEU A 77 -3.23 -3.28 15.73
CA LEU A 77 -3.18 -2.01 15.00
C LEU A 77 -2.37 -2.16 13.69
N ASP A 78 -1.22 -2.82 13.74
CA ASP A 78 -0.37 -3.06 12.57
C ASP A 78 -1.12 -3.83 11.47
N LYS A 79 -1.96 -4.81 11.84
CA LYS A 79 -2.81 -5.54 10.89
C LYS A 79 -3.82 -4.62 10.22
N TYR A 80 -4.49 -3.76 10.99
CA TYR A 80 -5.43 -2.78 10.41
C TYR A 80 -4.74 -1.79 9.49
N LEU A 81 -3.53 -1.33 9.84
CA LEU A 81 -2.74 -0.42 9.00
C LEU A 81 -2.39 -1.06 7.66
N ARG A 82 -1.96 -2.33 7.66
CA ARG A 82 -1.67 -3.08 6.42
C ARG A 82 -2.88 -3.20 5.51
N ILE A 83 -4.06 -3.52 6.08
CA ILE A 83 -5.30 -3.57 5.30
C ILE A 83 -5.75 -2.16 4.84
N GLY A 84 -5.50 -1.13 5.63
CA GLY A 84 -5.73 0.26 5.22
C GLY A 84 -4.93 0.63 3.98
N GLN A 85 -3.63 0.32 3.98
CA GLN A 85 -2.75 0.54 2.83
C GLN A 85 -3.22 -0.21 1.57
N LEU A 86 -3.68 -1.46 1.75
CA LEU A 86 -4.29 -2.25 0.67
C LEU A 86 -5.52 -1.55 0.09
N LEU A 87 -6.44 -1.08 0.95
CA LEU A 87 -7.65 -0.36 0.52
C LEU A 87 -7.31 0.94 -0.21
N ASP A 88 -6.30 1.69 0.24
CA ASP A 88 -5.85 2.92 -0.42
C ASP A 88 -5.38 2.67 -1.86
N LEU A 89 -4.62 1.60 -2.08
CA LEU A 89 -4.18 1.19 -3.42
C LEU A 89 -5.34 0.78 -4.32
N VAL A 90 -6.29 0.00 -3.79
CA VAL A 90 -7.51 -0.40 -4.50
C VAL A 90 -8.33 0.83 -4.90
N HIS A 91 -8.53 1.77 -3.98
CA HIS A 91 -9.23 3.02 -4.24
C HIS A 91 -8.51 3.90 -5.26
N ALA A 92 -7.18 4.02 -5.19
CA ALA A 92 -6.39 4.78 -6.16
C ALA A 92 -6.56 4.24 -7.59
N ARG A 93 -6.56 2.90 -7.75
CA ARG A 93 -6.83 2.26 -9.05
C ARG A 93 -8.25 2.52 -9.53
N ALA A 94 -9.24 2.36 -8.65
CA ALA A 94 -10.64 2.58 -8.99
C ALA A 94 -10.89 4.03 -9.47
N ARG A 95 -10.38 5.02 -8.73
CA ARG A 95 -10.45 6.44 -9.12
C ARG A 95 -9.77 6.69 -10.48
N SER A 96 -8.59 6.10 -10.70
CA SER A 96 -7.86 6.20 -11.97
C SER A 96 -8.65 5.63 -13.15
N ALA A 97 -9.34 4.51 -12.96
CA ALA A 97 -10.18 3.89 -14.00
C ALA A 97 -11.40 4.75 -14.35
N LEU A 98 -11.96 5.49 -13.39
CA LEU A 98 -13.06 6.42 -13.63
C LEU A 98 -12.57 7.71 -14.31
N ALA A 99 -11.42 8.26 -13.89
CA ALA A 99 -10.84 9.48 -14.44
C ALA A 99 -10.30 9.32 -15.88
N LYS A 100 -9.73 8.16 -16.24
CA LYS A 100 -9.28 7.91 -17.63
C LYS A 100 -10.43 7.99 -18.64
N ARG A 101 -11.65 7.62 -18.24
CA ARG A 101 -12.81 7.61 -19.15
C ARG A 101 -13.46 8.99 -19.31
N SER A 102 -13.34 9.89 -18.33
CA SER A 102 -13.80 11.28 -18.51
C SER A 102 -12.92 12.08 -19.48
N ARG A 103 -11.67 11.66 -19.71
CA ARG A 103 -10.76 12.25 -20.71
C ARG A 103 -10.93 11.71 -22.14
N THR A 104 -11.70 10.63 -22.34
CA THR A 104 -11.95 10.02 -23.65
C THR A 104 -13.36 10.33 -24.17
N LYS A 105 -14.03 11.32 -23.59
CA LYS A 105 -15.29 11.87 -24.08
C LYS A 105 -15.04 13.25 -24.64
#